data_AF-A0A9W5ERF2-F1
#
_entry.id   AF-A0A9W5ERF2-F1
#
_cell.length_a   1.000
_cell.length_b   1.000
_cell.length_c   1.000
_cell.angle_alpha   90.00
_cell.angle_beta   90.00
_cell.angle_gamma   90.00
#
_symmetry.space_group_name_H-M   'P 1'
#
loop_
_entity.id
_entity.type
_entity.pdbx_description
1 polymer ?
#
loop_
_entity_poly.entity_id
_entity_poly.type
_entity_poly.pdbx_seq_one_letter_code
_entity_poly.pdbx_strand_id
1 'polypeptide(L)'
;MTTENVMKAKEIIAVLEAYINGEEIEFSGVDTYSWVDMTIPEWNFKKYKYRIKPIFKEEKIEPKFKKGDTIVHKELCDGTPLDRDSNFLVVDDIDLSKEKYRIYNNGLAIFEFFDIEEIDEDYLNIDDCLLYWEYYDDNYEAFTKTDLRYDKEDCIDYLHRTTSYLTPTPIYQLGARLKKGS
;
A
#
# COMPACT_ATOMS: atom_id res chain seq x y z
N MET A 1 -5.81 -49.11 16.54
CA MET A 1 -5.67 -47.64 16.55
C MET A 1 -5.50 -47.21 15.10
N THR A 2 -6.43 -46.41 14.56
CA THR A 2 -6.42 -46.01 13.16
C THR A 2 -5.38 -44.90 12.93
N THR A 3 -4.86 -44.79 11.71
CA THR A 3 -3.95 -43.70 11.31
C THR A 3 -4.56 -42.32 11.61
N GLU A 4 -5.88 -42.19 11.44
CA GLU A 4 -6.66 -40.99 11.75
C GLU A 4 -6.62 -40.62 13.24
N ASN A 5 -6.76 -41.59 14.15
CA ASN A 5 -6.68 -41.33 15.59
C ASN A 5 -5.29 -40.84 16.02
N VAL A 6 -4.24 -41.33 15.36
CA VAL A 6 -2.85 -40.90 15.62
C VAL A 6 -2.62 -39.47 15.14
N MET A 7 -3.13 -39.12 13.96
CA MET A 7 -3.04 -37.74 13.43
C MET A 7 -3.77 -36.75 14.32
N LYS A 8 -5.01 -37.09 14.72
CA LYS A 8 -5.80 -36.25 15.63
C LYS A 8 -5.12 -36.05 16.99
N ALA A 9 -4.46 -37.09 17.52
CA ALA A 9 -3.70 -36.97 18.75
C ALA A 9 -2.49 -36.04 18.61
N LYS A 10 -1.77 -36.08 17.48
CA LYS A 10 -0.65 -35.17 17.21
C LYS A 10 -1.09 -33.71 17.09
N GLU A 11 -2.21 -33.46 16.43
CA GLU A 11 -2.79 -32.11 16.33
C GLU A 11 -3.16 -31.55 17.71
N ILE A 12 -3.77 -32.37 18.56
CA ILE A 12 -4.09 -31.98 19.94
C ILE A 12 -2.82 -31.67 20.74
N ILE A 13 -1.79 -32.50 20.62
CA ILE A 13 -0.50 -32.27 21.31
C ILE A 13 0.11 -30.95 20.87
N ALA A 14 0.17 -30.68 19.56
CA ALA A 14 0.73 -29.44 19.03
C ALA A 14 0.02 -28.19 19.55
N VAL A 15 -1.32 -28.21 19.61
CA VAL A 15 -2.12 -27.10 20.18
C VAL A 15 -1.83 -26.89 21.67
N LEU A 16 -1.70 -27.98 22.44
CA LEU A 16 -1.42 -27.89 23.87
C LEU A 16 0.02 -27.40 24.15
N GLU A 17 0.99 -27.85 23.35
CA GLU A 17 2.38 -27.37 23.42
C GLU A 17 2.45 -25.87 23.11
N ALA A 18 1.78 -25.41 22.05
CA ALA A 18 1.71 -24.00 21.68
C ALA A 18 1.07 -23.14 22.78
N TYR A 19 -0.02 -23.62 23.39
CA TYR A 19 -0.63 -22.96 24.54
C TYR A 19 0.32 -22.85 25.73
N ILE A 20 1.09 -23.91 26.05
CA ILE A 20 2.10 -23.90 27.11
C ILE A 20 3.22 -22.90 26.81
N ASN A 21 3.57 -22.74 25.52
CA ASN A 21 4.58 -21.78 25.05
C ASN A 21 4.07 -20.33 25.00
N GLY A 22 2.78 -20.09 25.30
CA GLY A 22 2.17 -18.76 25.27
C GLY A 22 1.75 -18.28 23.87
N GLU A 23 1.66 -19.18 22.90
CA GLU A 23 1.15 -18.86 21.56
C GLU A 23 -0.38 -18.63 21.60
N GLU A 24 -0.88 -17.75 20.74
CA GLU A 24 -2.31 -17.49 20.64
C GLU A 24 -3.03 -18.69 19.99
N ILE A 25 -4.14 -19.11 20.61
CA ILE A 25 -4.95 -20.23 20.15
C ILE A 25 -6.34 -19.73 19.78
N GLU A 26 -6.88 -20.24 18.68
CA GLU A 26 -8.27 -20.04 18.29
C GLU A 26 -9.04 -21.36 18.35
N PHE A 27 -10.34 -21.26 18.57
CA PHE A 27 -11.26 -22.41 18.50
C PHE A 27 -12.46 -22.13 17.61
N SER A 28 -13.05 -23.19 17.07
CA SER A 28 -14.31 -23.17 16.29
C SER A 28 -15.14 -24.39 16.67
N GLY A 29 -16.47 -24.31 16.54
CA GLY A 29 -17.33 -25.50 16.57
C GLY A 29 -16.90 -26.54 15.52
N VAL A 30 -17.11 -27.84 15.80
CA VAL A 30 -16.72 -28.90 14.85
C VAL A 30 -17.34 -28.70 13.47
N ASP A 31 -18.56 -28.16 13.42
CA ASP A 31 -19.35 -27.95 12.20
C ASP A 31 -19.37 -26.49 11.73
N THR A 32 -18.50 -25.64 12.29
CA THR A 32 -18.40 -24.21 11.94
C THR A 32 -17.01 -23.85 11.42
N TYR A 33 -16.94 -22.74 10.69
CA TYR A 33 -15.68 -22.17 10.18
C TYR A 33 -15.36 -20.79 10.80
N SER A 34 -16.12 -20.37 11.81
CA SER A 34 -15.87 -19.15 12.57
C SER A 34 -14.87 -19.42 13.69
N TRP A 35 -13.62 -19.01 13.49
CA TRP A 35 -12.57 -19.07 14.50
C TRP A 35 -12.68 -17.90 15.47
N VAL A 36 -12.52 -18.16 16.75
CA VAL A 36 -12.61 -17.18 17.83
C VAL A 36 -11.41 -17.35 18.75
N ASP A 37 -10.85 -16.22 19.22
CA ASP A 37 -9.75 -16.21 20.18
C ASP A 37 -10.12 -16.94 21.47
N MET A 38 -9.21 -17.81 21.95
CA MET A 38 -9.39 -18.53 23.19
C MET A 38 -8.88 -17.70 24.38
N THR A 39 -9.80 -17.12 25.15
CA THR A 39 -9.47 -16.30 26.34
C THR A 39 -9.38 -17.12 27.63
N ILE A 40 -10.08 -18.25 27.71
CA ILE A 40 -10.09 -19.17 28.85
C ILE A 40 -10.02 -20.61 28.32
N PRO A 41 -9.11 -21.46 28.81
CA PRO A 41 -8.90 -22.80 28.28
C PRO A 41 -9.98 -23.80 28.77
N GLU A 42 -11.16 -23.79 28.15
CA GLU A 42 -12.21 -24.80 28.36
C GLU A 42 -12.12 -25.93 27.33
N TRP A 43 -11.02 -26.69 27.35
CA TRP A 43 -10.72 -27.72 26.35
C TRP A 43 -11.84 -28.75 26.19
N ASN A 44 -12.52 -28.70 25.06
CA ASN A 44 -13.55 -29.65 24.66
C ASN A 44 -13.37 -30.08 23.20
N PHE A 45 -12.43 -31.00 22.97
CA PHE A 45 -12.11 -31.57 21.66
C PHE A 45 -13.23 -32.43 21.04
N LYS A 46 -14.35 -32.62 21.75
CA LYS A 46 -15.56 -33.26 21.22
C LYS A 46 -16.49 -32.23 20.55
N LYS A 47 -16.53 -30.99 21.07
CA LYS A 47 -17.40 -29.91 20.58
C LYS A 47 -16.68 -28.88 19.72
N TYR A 48 -15.36 -28.76 19.88
CA TYR A 48 -14.57 -27.74 19.21
C TYR A 48 -13.33 -28.30 18.54
N LYS A 49 -12.93 -27.64 17.46
CA LYS A 49 -11.63 -27.72 16.83
C LYS A 49 -10.80 -26.56 17.37
N TYR A 50 -9.50 -26.80 17.52
CA TYR A 50 -8.55 -25.80 17.98
C TYR A 50 -7.42 -25.72 16.97
N ARG A 51 -6.83 -24.54 16.84
CA ARG A 51 -5.61 -24.33 16.08
C ARG A 51 -4.75 -23.29 16.79
N ILE A 52 -3.45 -23.39 16.57
CA ILE A 52 -2.56 -22.26 16.78
C ILE A 52 -3.08 -21.17 15.84
N LYS A 53 -3.38 -19.99 16.39
CA LYS A 53 -3.79 -18.85 15.60
C LYS A 53 -2.75 -18.70 14.49
N PRO A 54 -3.16 -18.74 13.21
CA PRO A 54 -2.21 -18.54 12.14
C PRO A 54 -1.48 -17.24 12.43
N ILE A 55 -0.17 -17.33 12.66
CA ILE A 55 0.69 -16.17 12.55
C ILE A 55 0.64 -15.87 11.06
N PHE A 56 -0.33 -15.06 10.64
CA PHE A 56 -0.04 -14.11 9.58
C PHE A 56 1.21 -13.45 10.09
N LYS A 57 2.35 -13.70 9.43
CA LYS A 57 3.57 -12.99 9.76
C LYS A 57 3.12 -11.55 9.90
N GLU A 58 3.36 -10.96 11.06
CA GLU A 58 3.50 -9.52 11.15
C GLU A 58 4.73 -9.17 10.30
N GLU A 59 4.63 -9.36 8.98
CA GLU A 59 5.30 -8.49 8.05
C GLU A 59 4.66 -7.16 8.40
N LYS A 60 5.38 -6.45 9.27
CA LYS A 60 5.05 -5.09 9.67
C LYS A 60 4.75 -4.38 8.36
N ILE A 61 3.47 -4.13 8.09
CA ILE A 61 3.07 -3.49 6.85
C ILE A 61 3.72 -2.12 6.91
N GLU A 62 4.70 -1.92 6.04
CA GLU A 62 5.38 -0.66 5.84
C GLU A 62 4.72 -0.03 4.62
N PRO A 63 3.79 0.92 4.82
CA PRO A 63 3.07 1.52 3.72
C PRO A 63 4.07 2.21 2.80
N LYS A 64 3.94 1.96 1.49
CA LYS A 64 4.77 2.60 0.47
C LYS A 64 4.65 4.12 0.48
N PHE A 65 3.48 4.66 0.83
CA PHE A 65 3.17 6.08 0.79
C PHE A 65 3.06 6.69 2.17
N LYS A 66 3.22 8.01 2.24
CA LYS A 66 3.04 8.81 3.46
C LYS A 66 1.89 9.81 3.30
N LYS A 67 1.36 10.26 4.43
CA LYS A 67 0.38 11.35 4.47
C LYS A 67 0.84 12.56 3.66
N GLY A 68 -0.03 13.07 2.81
CA GLY A 68 0.21 14.19 1.90
C GLY A 68 0.75 13.79 0.53
N ASP A 69 1.14 12.53 0.33
CA ASP A 69 1.54 12.06 -1.00
C ASP A 69 0.37 12.14 -1.98
N THR A 70 0.68 12.60 -3.19
CA THR A 70 -0.24 12.54 -4.33
C THR A 70 0.13 11.33 -5.16
N ILE A 71 -0.83 10.44 -5.37
CA ILE A 71 -0.63 9.17 -6.04
C ILE A 71 -1.48 9.08 -7.31
N VAL A 72 -1.01 8.30 -8.28
CA VAL A 72 -1.65 8.04 -9.57
C VAL A 72 -1.63 6.54 -9.85
N HIS A 73 -2.70 6.04 -10.47
CA HIS A 73 -2.77 4.64 -10.87
C HIS A 73 -1.74 4.33 -11.95
N LYS A 74 -0.98 3.23 -11.81
CA LYS A 74 0.12 2.84 -12.72
C LYS A 74 -0.30 2.79 -14.19
N GLU A 75 -1.51 2.27 -14.46
CA GLU A 75 -2.04 2.16 -15.83
C GLU A 75 -2.23 3.51 -16.52
N LEU A 76 -2.41 4.60 -15.77
CA LEU A 76 -2.53 5.95 -16.34
C LEU A 76 -1.15 6.53 -16.74
N CYS A 77 -0.05 5.88 -16.37
CA CYS A 77 1.32 6.32 -16.67
C CYS A 77 1.81 5.79 -18.03
N ASP A 78 0.95 5.81 -19.06
CA ASP A 78 1.23 5.32 -20.41
C ASP A 78 1.69 6.44 -21.39
N GLY A 79 1.73 7.68 -20.90
CA GLY A 79 2.08 8.88 -21.64
C GLY A 79 0.89 9.64 -22.24
N THR A 80 -0.35 9.23 -21.93
CA THR A 80 -1.56 9.99 -22.28
C THR A 80 -1.79 11.15 -21.31
N PRO A 81 -2.52 12.21 -21.74
CA PRO A 81 -2.82 13.35 -20.88
C PRO A 81 -3.55 12.96 -19.59
N LEU A 82 -3.09 13.49 -18.46
CA LEU A 82 -3.73 13.34 -17.16
C LEU A 82 -4.52 14.60 -16.81
N ASP A 83 -5.74 14.39 -16.31
CA ASP A 83 -6.59 15.40 -15.72
C ASP A 83 -6.23 15.62 -14.25
N ARG A 84 -5.89 16.87 -13.91
CA ARG A 84 -5.41 17.26 -12.58
C ARG A 84 -6.44 17.00 -11.48
N ASP A 85 -7.72 17.05 -11.83
CA ASP A 85 -8.79 17.00 -10.85
C ASP A 85 -9.27 15.57 -10.62
N SER A 86 -9.18 14.68 -11.61
CA SER A 86 -9.79 13.34 -11.55
C SER A 86 -8.83 12.15 -11.60
N ASN A 87 -7.57 12.32 -12.01
CA ASN A 87 -6.63 11.19 -12.12
C ASN A 87 -5.72 10.98 -10.91
N PHE A 88 -5.84 11.83 -9.89
CA PHE A 88 -4.96 11.82 -8.73
C PHE A 88 -5.74 11.62 -7.45
N LEU A 89 -5.13 10.85 -6.55
CA LEU A 89 -5.59 10.63 -5.19
C LEU A 89 -4.58 11.22 -4.22
N VAL A 90 -5.03 11.65 -3.04
CA VAL A 90 -4.16 12.18 -1.99
C VAL A 90 -4.26 11.29 -0.75
N VAL A 91 -3.13 10.87 -0.21
CA VAL A 91 -3.08 10.14 1.06
C VAL A 91 -3.39 11.10 2.20
N ASP A 92 -4.60 11.05 2.76
CA ASP A 92 -5.02 11.91 3.86
C ASP A 92 -4.53 11.40 5.21
N ASP A 93 -4.58 10.08 5.43
CA ASP A 93 -4.13 9.44 6.66
C ASP A 93 -3.81 7.95 6.46
N ILE A 94 -3.17 7.32 7.46
CA ILE A 94 -2.83 5.90 7.43
C ILE A 94 -3.23 5.26 8.77
N ASP A 95 -4.16 4.30 8.73
CA ASP A 95 -4.57 3.52 9.90
C ASP A 95 -3.89 2.14 9.85
N LEU A 96 -2.69 2.05 10.44
CA LEU A 96 -1.92 0.80 10.51
C LEU A 96 -2.62 -0.28 11.34
N SER A 97 -3.52 0.08 12.25
CA SER A 97 -4.25 -0.92 13.06
C SER A 97 -5.33 -1.66 12.26
N LYS A 98 -5.76 -1.06 11.14
CA LYS A 98 -6.73 -1.63 10.21
C LYS A 98 -6.12 -1.93 8.86
N GLU A 99 -4.83 -1.65 8.67
CA GLU A 99 -4.10 -1.84 7.43
C GLU A 99 -4.73 -1.07 6.25
N LYS A 100 -5.19 0.16 6.50
CA LYS A 100 -5.86 0.99 5.49
C LYS A 100 -5.22 2.36 5.30
N TYR A 101 -5.20 2.81 4.06
CA TYR A 101 -5.10 4.23 3.76
C TYR A 101 -6.47 4.90 3.86
N ARG A 102 -6.48 6.13 4.38
CA ARG A 102 -7.56 7.08 4.13
C ARG A 102 -7.15 7.94 2.95
N ILE A 103 -7.90 7.86 1.87
CA ILE A 103 -7.61 8.54 0.61
C ILE A 103 -8.63 9.64 0.37
N TYR A 104 -8.17 10.80 -0.07
CA TYR A 104 -9.00 11.85 -0.63
C TYR A 104 -9.00 11.76 -2.15
N ASN A 105 -10.18 11.58 -2.73
CA ASN A 105 -10.38 11.58 -4.17
C ASN A 105 -10.78 12.98 -4.63
N ASN A 106 -9.86 13.68 -5.31
CA ASN A 106 -10.09 15.05 -5.77
C ASN A 106 -11.28 15.15 -6.75
N GLY A 107 -11.44 14.15 -7.63
CA GLY A 107 -12.43 14.18 -8.71
C GLY A 107 -13.86 14.01 -8.20
N LEU A 108 -14.00 13.34 -7.05
CA LEU A 108 -15.27 13.11 -6.39
C LEU A 108 -15.48 14.00 -5.16
N ALA A 109 -14.43 14.68 -4.68
CA ALA A 109 -14.40 15.45 -3.44
C ALA A 109 -14.86 14.65 -2.21
N ILE A 110 -14.45 13.38 -2.10
CA ILE A 110 -14.81 12.46 -1.01
C ILE A 110 -13.58 11.81 -0.38
N PHE A 111 -13.77 11.28 0.83
CA PHE A 111 -12.81 10.42 1.49
C PHE A 111 -13.26 8.96 1.43
N GLU A 112 -12.31 8.09 1.15
CA GLU A 112 -12.50 6.65 1.03
C GLU A 112 -11.39 5.91 1.79
N PHE A 113 -11.64 4.64 2.12
CA PHE A 113 -10.67 3.79 2.82
C PHE A 113 -10.35 2.59 1.94
N PHE A 114 -9.05 2.40 1.68
CA PHE A 114 -8.54 1.31 0.83
C PHE A 114 -7.52 0.49 1.61
N ASP A 115 -7.42 -0.79 1.29
CA ASP A 115 -6.41 -1.66 1.88
C ASP A 115 -5.01 -1.19 1.43
N ILE A 116 -4.02 -1.24 2.33
CA ILE A 116 -2.66 -0.77 2.02
C ILE A 116 -2.07 -1.56 0.86
N GLU A 117 -2.26 -2.89 0.85
CA GLU A 117 -1.75 -3.76 -0.20
C GLU A 117 -2.27 -3.37 -1.59
N GLU A 118 -3.58 -3.10 -1.73
CA GLU A 118 -4.22 -2.69 -2.99
C GLU A 118 -3.60 -1.39 -3.52
N ILE A 119 -3.46 -0.39 -2.66
CA ILE A 119 -2.90 0.91 -3.05
C ILE A 119 -1.41 0.79 -3.39
N ASP A 120 -0.64 0.05 -2.59
CA ASP A 120 0.81 -0.09 -2.80
C ASP A 120 1.14 -0.84 -4.10
N GLU A 121 0.31 -1.82 -4.46
CA GLU A 121 0.39 -2.61 -5.70
C GLU A 121 0.05 -1.78 -6.94
N ASP A 122 -1.02 -0.99 -6.94
CA ASP A 122 -1.55 -0.40 -8.17
C ASP A 122 -1.18 1.08 -8.40
N TYR A 123 -0.70 1.77 -7.37
CA TYR A 123 -0.43 3.20 -7.44
C TYR A 123 1.06 3.54 -7.41
N LEU A 124 1.39 4.75 -7.83
CA LEU A 124 2.72 5.36 -7.74
C LEU A 124 2.62 6.74 -7.13
N ASN A 125 3.68 7.17 -6.44
CA ASN A 125 3.83 8.56 -6.08
C ASN A 125 4.11 9.35 -7.37
N ILE A 126 3.37 10.44 -7.58
CA ILE A 126 3.51 11.23 -8.80
C ILE A 126 4.91 11.84 -8.95
N ASP A 127 5.60 12.09 -7.83
CA ASP A 127 6.95 12.64 -7.84
C ASP A 127 7.97 11.62 -8.37
N ASP A 128 7.66 10.31 -8.36
CA ASP A 128 8.49 9.22 -8.91
C ASP A 128 8.21 8.95 -10.41
N CYS A 129 7.14 9.53 -10.95
CA CYS A 129 6.77 9.38 -12.35
C CYS A 129 7.60 10.31 -13.24
N LEU A 130 7.89 9.86 -14.47
CA LEU A 130 8.54 10.70 -15.47
C LEU A 130 7.52 11.68 -16.08
N LEU A 131 7.73 12.97 -15.88
CA LEU A 131 6.87 14.06 -16.34
C LEU A 131 7.66 15.12 -17.11
N TYR A 132 6.95 15.88 -17.97
CA TYR A 132 7.46 17.17 -18.42
C TYR A 132 7.19 18.21 -17.35
N TRP A 133 8.10 19.16 -17.21
CA TRP A 133 8.04 20.19 -16.17
C TRP A 133 8.12 21.57 -16.80
N GLU A 134 7.27 22.49 -16.35
CA GLU A 134 7.33 23.92 -16.63
C GLU A 134 8.24 24.61 -15.61
N TYR A 135 9.10 25.51 -16.08
CA TYR A 135 10.00 26.29 -15.24
C TYR A 135 10.30 27.65 -15.90
N TYR A 136 10.84 28.58 -15.12
CA TYR A 136 11.30 29.87 -15.63
C TYR A 136 12.78 29.80 -15.98
N ASP A 137 13.15 30.07 -17.23
CA ASP A 137 14.54 30.10 -17.70
C ASP A 137 15.10 31.53 -17.61
N ASP A 138 16.11 31.72 -16.75
CA ASP A 138 16.72 33.03 -16.51
C ASP A 138 17.48 33.58 -17.74
N ASN A 139 17.94 32.72 -18.65
CA ASN A 139 18.67 33.15 -19.85
C ASN A 139 17.73 33.72 -20.92
N TYR A 140 16.51 33.17 -21.01
CA TYR A 140 15.49 33.60 -21.96
C TYR A 140 14.45 34.54 -21.34
N GLU A 141 14.52 34.75 -20.03
CA GLU A 141 13.57 35.53 -19.23
C GLU A 141 12.11 35.10 -19.44
N ALA A 142 11.87 33.79 -19.65
CA ALA A 142 10.58 33.25 -20.04
C ALA A 142 10.28 31.90 -19.40
N PHE A 143 8.99 31.58 -19.26
CA PHE A 143 8.55 30.23 -18.92
C PHE A 143 8.74 29.29 -20.12
N THR A 144 9.31 28.13 -19.86
CA THR A 144 9.52 27.06 -20.83
C THR A 144 9.28 25.71 -20.16
N LYS A 145 9.44 24.64 -20.92
CA LYS A 145 9.33 23.28 -20.40
C LYS A 145 10.60 22.47 -20.64
N THR A 146 10.75 21.37 -19.91
CA THR A 146 11.81 20.40 -20.19
C THR A 146 11.62 19.72 -21.55
N ASP A 147 12.74 19.35 -22.20
CA ASP A 147 12.75 18.59 -23.47
C ASP A 147 12.56 17.09 -23.26
N LEU A 148 12.97 16.60 -22.08
CA LEU A 148 12.82 15.22 -21.64
C LEU A 148 11.87 15.14 -20.46
N ARG A 149 11.39 13.93 -20.18
CA ARG A 149 10.67 13.65 -18.95
C ARG A 149 11.66 13.32 -17.85
N TYR A 150 11.40 13.85 -16.67
CA TYR A 150 12.18 13.63 -15.45
C TYR A 150 11.21 13.29 -14.32
N ASP A 151 11.66 12.50 -13.35
CA ASP A 151 11.02 12.56 -12.03
C ASP A 151 11.40 13.89 -11.35
N LYS A 152 10.80 14.17 -10.20
CA LYS A 152 10.96 15.47 -9.56
C LYS A 152 12.39 15.75 -9.10
N GLU A 153 13.07 14.75 -8.56
CA GLU A 153 14.45 14.88 -8.06
C GLU A 153 15.41 15.15 -9.24
N ASP A 154 15.36 14.30 -10.27
CA ASP A 154 16.16 14.45 -11.48
C ASP A 154 15.85 15.79 -12.20
N CYS A 155 14.61 16.28 -12.14
CA CYS A 155 14.22 17.58 -12.68
C CYS A 155 14.90 18.74 -11.94
N ILE A 156 14.83 18.74 -10.61
CA ILE A 156 15.45 19.79 -9.79
C ILE A 156 16.97 19.82 -10.04
N ASP A 157 17.61 18.65 -10.05
CA ASP A 157 19.04 18.50 -10.35
C ASP A 157 19.43 19.02 -11.74
N TYR A 158 18.60 18.76 -12.75
CA TYR A 158 18.78 19.32 -14.08
C TYR A 158 18.65 20.86 -14.08
N LEU A 159 17.62 21.39 -13.42
CA LEU A 159 17.28 22.82 -13.44
C LEU A 159 18.24 23.70 -12.63
N HIS A 160 18.95 23.14 -11.65
CA HIS A 160 20.05 23.82 -10.94
C HIS A 160 21.11 24.43 -11.85
N ARG A 161 21.23 23.95 -13.10
CA ARG A 161 22.19 24.47 -14.10
C ARG A 161 21.64 25.60 -14.95
N THR A 162 20.33 25.80 -14.95
CA THR A 162 19.61 26.61 -15.95
C THR A 162 18.86 27.77 -15.31
N THR A 163 18.42 27.62 -14.06
CA THR A 163 17.62 28.63 -13.36
C THR A 163 17.92 28.67 -11.87
N SER A 164 17.81 29.86 -11.29
CA SER A 164 17.80 30.06 -9.84
C SER A 164 16.42 29.78 -9.20
N TYR A 165 15.37 29.68 -10.01
CA TYR A 165 13.99 29.41 -9.58
C TYR A 165 13.67 27.91 -9.63
N LEU A 166 13.90 27.22 -8.51
CA LEU A 166 13.74 25.76 -8.39
C LEU A 166 12.33 25.34 -7.95
N THR A 167 11.33 25.94 -8.57
CA THR A 167 9.92 25.58 -8.33
C THR A 167 9.27 25.08 -9.62
N PRO A 168 9.81 24.03 -10.27
CA PRO A 168 9.20 23.49 -11.47
C PRO A 168 7.82 22.93 -11.17
N THR A 169 6.91 23.08 -12.12
CA THR A 169 5.53 22.57 -12.03
C THR A 169 5.34 21.45 -13.05
N PRO A 170 4.80 20.29 -12.68
CA PRO A 170 4.58 19.20 -13.62
C PRO A 170 3.47 19.55 -14.61
N ILE A 171 3.63 19.16 -15.87
CA ILE A 171 2.67 19.39 -16.96
C ILE A 171 1.89 18.09 -17.22
N TYR A 172 0.86 17.84 -16.41
CA TYR A 172 0.07 16.61 -16.46
C TYR A 172 -0.62 16.35 -17.81
N GLN A 173 -0.97 17.40 -18.54
CA GLN A 173 -1.59 17.32 -19.87
C GLN A 173 -0.66 16.73 -20.94
N LEU A 174 0.64 16.59 -20.67
CA LEU A 174 1.60 15.92 -21.54
C LEU A 174 1.91 14.47 -21.11
N GLY A 175 1.21 13.98 -20.09
CA GLY A 175 1.21 12.60 -19.64
C GLY A 175 2.45 12.15 -18.87
N ALA A 176 2.21 11.29 -17.87
CA ALA A 176 3.24 10.63 -17.08
C ALA A 176 3.73 9.34 -17.74
N ARG A 177 4.96 8.93 -17.46
CA ARG A 177 5.49 7.61 -17.82
C ARG A 177 6.13 6.92 -16.63
N LEU A 178 6.03 5.59 -16.62
CA LEU A 178 6.81 4.72 -15.74
C LEU A 178 8.31 4.84 -16.01
N LYS A 179 9.12 4.75 -14.95
CA LYS A 179 10.59 4.65 -15.08
C LYS A 179 10.92 3.28 -15.67
N LYS A 180 11.94 3.18 -16.53
CA LYS A 180 12.22 1.92 -17.22
C LYS A 180 12.74 0.89 -16.19
N GLY A 181 11.96 -0.16 -15.92
CA GLY A 181 12.30 -1.21 -14.94
C GLY A 181 11.51 -1.15 -13.61
N SER A 182 10.51 -0.27 -13.51
CA SER A 182 9.50 -0.26 -12.44
C SER A 182 8.37 -1.24 -12.68
#